data_AF-A0A2M7PV96-F1
#
_entry.id   AF-A0A2M7PV96-F1
#
_cell.length_a   1.000
_cell.length_b   1.000
_cell.length_c   1.000
_cell.angle_alpha   90.00
_cell.angle_beta   90.00
_cell.angle_gamma   90.00
#
_symmetry.space_group_name_H-M   'P 1'
#
loop_
_entity.id
_entity.type
_entity.pdbx_description
1 polymer ?
#
loop_
_entity_poly.entity_id
_entity_poly.type
_entity_poly.pdbx_seq_one_letter_code
_entity_poly.pdbx_strand_id
1 'polypeptide(L)' 'MSKNNRYSLSGQIIDLHNQKIFPGTVHVEDGKIKNIVPEKVAGDQYILPGLIDAHIHIESSMLIPSE' A
#
# COMPACT_ATOMS: atom_id res chain seq x y z
N MET A 1 19.15 16.40 6.02
CA MET A 1 18.08 16.33 7.04
C MET A 1 17.33 15.03 6.82
N SER A 2 17.55 14.02 7.68
CA SER A 2 16.78 12.76 7.61
C SER A 2 15.35 13.07 8.03
N LYS A 3 14.41 13.14 7.08
CA LYS A 3 12.99 13.16 7.40
C LYS A 3 12.65 11.74 7.86
N ASN A 4 12.43 11.55 9.16
CA ASN A 4 11.77 10.35 9.66
C ASN A 4 10.37 10.31 9.03
N ASN A 5 10.22 9.53 7.97
CA ASN A 5 9.00 9.51 7.17
C ASN A 5 8.04 8.49 7.81
N ARG A 6 7.19 8.98 8.71
CA ARG A 6 6.21 8.18 9.44
C ARG A 6 4.80 8.59 9.07
N TYR A 7 3.98 7.63 8.68
CA TYR A 7 2.57 7.83 8.39
C TYR A 7 1.76 6.55 8.65
N SER A 8 0.44 6.69 8.68
CA SER A 8 -0.48 5.58 8.84
C SER A 8 -1.63 5.69 7.85
N LEU A 9 -2.14 4.54 7.39
CA LEU A 9 -3.36 4.47 6.60
C LEU A 9 -4.34 3.50 7.26
N SER A 10 -5.61 3.90 7.30
CA SER A 10 -6.69 3.12 7.88
C SER A 10 -7.68 2.71 6.79
N GLY A 11 -8.14 1.46 6.81
CA GLY A 11 -9.07 0.94 5.82
C GLY A 11 -9.24 -0.58 5.91
N GLN A 12 -9.84 -1.14 4.87
CA GLN A 12 -10.04 -2.57 4.68
C GLN A 12 -8.75 -3.19 4.14
N ILE A 13 -7.98 -3.86 4.99
CA ILE A 13 -6.70 -4.47 4.63
C ILE A 13 -6.96 -5.82 3.94
N ILE A 14 -6.40 -5.99 2.74
CA ILE A 14 -6.46 -7.23 1.98
C ILE A 14 -5.26 -8.10 2.34
N ASP A 15 -5.53 -9.21 3.03
CA ASP A 15 -4.54 -10.23 3.34
C ASP A 15 -4.67 -11.38 2.33
N LEU A 16 -3.82 -11.33 1.31
CA LEU A 16 -3.79 -12.28 0.21
C LEU A 16 -3.39 -13.69 0.68
N HIS A 17 -2.50 -13.80 1.66
CA HIS A 17 -2.03 -15.09 2.17
C HIS A 17 -3.14 -15.83 2.92
N ASN A 18 -3.90 -15.11 3.74
CA ASN A 18 -5.01 -15.67 4.51
C ASN A 18 -6.37 -15.56 3.82
N GLN A 19 -6.42 -15.02 2.59
CA GLN A 19 -7.64 -14.84 1.80
C GLN A 19 -8.77 -14.14 2.57
N LYS A 20 -8.42 -13.08 3.31
CA LYS A 20 -9.37 -12.34 4.15
C LYS A 20 -9.23 -10.84 3.97
N ILE A 21 -10.30 -10.13 4.29
CA ILE A 21 -10.34 -8.67 4.36
C ILE A 21 -10.77 -8.29 5.77
N PHE A 22 -10.04 -7.38 6.40
CA PHE A 22 -10.36 -6.91 7.74
C PHE A 22 -10.08 -5.41 7.91
N PRO A 23 -10.86 -4.71 8.76
CA PRO A 23 -10.60 -3.31 9.08
C PRO A 23 -9.33 -3.19 9.92
N GLY A 24 -8.49 -2.21 9.62
CA GLY A 24 -7.33 -1.90 10.45
C GLY A 24 -6.46 -0.79 9.91
N THR A 25 -5.32 -0.59 10.58
CA THR A 25 -4.38 0.49 10.29
C THR A 25 -2.98 -0.05 10.02
N VAL A 26 -2.37 0.40 8.93
CA VAL A 26 -0.99 0.10 8.55
C VAL A 26 -0.11 1.27 9.00
N HIS A 27 0.93 1.00 9.78
CA HIS A 27 1.92 1.98 10.22
C HIS A 27 3.21 1.82 9.43
N VAL A 28 3.64 2.88 8.76
CA VAL A 28 4.86 2.93 7.96
C VAL A 28 5.87 3.86 8.63
N GLU A 29 7.12 3.41 8.71
CA GLU A 29 8.25 4.17 9.22
C GLU A 29 9.48 3.89 8.36
N ASP A 30 10.15 4.94 7.91
CA ASP A 30 11.38 4.87 7.11
C ASP A 30 11.24 3.96 5.87
N GLY A 31 10.08 4.07 5.20
CA GLY A 31 9.75 3.31 3.99
C GLY A 31 9.43 1.83 4.24
N LYS A 32 9.29 1.40 5.50
CA LYS A 32 8.97 0.01 5.87
C LYS A 32 7.67 -0.06 6.65
N ILE A 33 6.91 -1.14 6.42
CA ILE A 33 5.75 -1.45 7.26
C ILE A 33 6.26 -1.89 8.63
N LYS A 34 5.96 -1.09 9.66
CA LYS A 34 6.37 -1.35 11.04
C LYS A 34 5.37 -2.25 11.76
N ASN A 35 4.08 -2.02 11.53
CA ASN A 35 3.00 -2.80 12.14
C ASN A 35 1.71 -2.71 11.31
N ILE A 36 0.85 -3.71 11.48
CA ILE A 36 -0.51 -3.75 10.95
C ILE A 36 -1.43 -4.11 12.12
N VAL A 37 -2.33 -3.20 12.50
CA VAL A 37 -3.21 -3.35 13.66
C VAL A 37 -4.65 -3.54 13.20
N PRO A 38 -5.29 -4.69 13.49
CA PRO A 38 -6.73 -4.83 13.30
C PRO A 38 -7.50 -3.93 14.28
N GLU A 39 -8.29 -3.01 13.75
CA GLU A 39 -9.08 -2.07 14.55
C GLU A 39 -10.28 -1.55 13.76
N LYS A 40 -11.26 -0.95 14.46
CA LYS A 40 -12.41 -0.35 13.77
C LYS A 40 -11.95 0.91 13.03
N VAL A 41 -12.16 0.95 11.72
CA VAL A 41 -11.85 2.09 10.87
C VAL A 41 -13.13 2.61 10.21
N ALA A 42 -13.15 3.91 9.89
CA ALA A 42 -14.25 4.52 9.16
C ALA A 42 -13.98 4.46 7.65
N GLY A 43 -14.98 4.06 6.87
CA GLY A 43 -14.93 4.05 5.41
C GLY A 43 -14.52 2.72 4.79
N ASP A 44 -14.75 2.62 3.48
CA ASP A 44 -14.67 1.37 2.71
C ASP A 44 -13.44 1.34 1.78
N GLN A 45 -12.40 2.11 2.11
CA GLN A 45 -11.18 2.15 1.30
C GLN A 45 -10.36 0.88 1.53
N TYR A 46 -9.93 0.24 0.44
CA TYR A 46 -9.13 -0.98 0.51
C TYR A 46 -7.63 -0.68 0.46
N ILE A 47 -6.88 -1.36 1.30
CA ILE A 47 -5.42 -1.29 1.38
C ILE A 47 -4.86 -2.63 0.94
N LEU A 48 -4.06 -2.62 -0.13
CA LEU A 48 -3.37 -3.80 -0.65
C LEU A 48 -1.93 -3.46 -1.02
N PRO A 49 -1.04 -4.47 -1.16
CA PRO A 49 0.28 -4.26 -1.76
C PRO A 49 0.16 -3.62 -3.15
N GLY A 50 1.16 -2.82 -3.53
CA GLY A 50 1.26 -2.30 -4.89
C GLY A 50 1.29 -3.44 -5.90
N LEU A 51 0.64 -3.23 -7.05
CA LEU A 51 0.65 -4.19 -8.14
C LEU A 51 2.03 -4.21 -8.79
N ILE A 52 2.47 -5.40 -9.21
CA ILE A 52 3.72 -5.60 -9.94
C ILE A 52 3.37 -6.23 -11.28
N ASP A 53 3.84 -5.60 -12.36
CA ASP A 53 3.77 -6.16 -13.70
C ASP A 53 5.14 -6.77 -14.05
N ALA A 54 5.17 -8.05 -14.39
CA ALA A 54 6.38 -8.78 -14.73
C ALA A 54 6.81 -8.58 -16.19
N HIS A 55 5.93 -8.07 -17.05
CA HIS A 55 6.21 -7.92 -18.47
C HIS A 55 5.41 -6.77 -19.06
N ILE A 56 6.07 -5.61 -19.18
CA ILE A 56 5.53 -4.44 -19.85
C ILE A 56 6.58 -3.85 -20.80
N HIS A 57 6.12 -3.35 -21.96
CA HIS A 57 6.92 -2.52 -22.86
C HIS A 57 6.38 -1.10 -22.79
N ILE A 58 7.08 -0.19 -22.13
CA ILE A 58 6.61 1.20 -21.90
C ILE A 58 6.49 1.96 -23.22
N GLU A 59 7.34 1.64 -24.20
CA GLU A 59 7.40 2.27 -25.51
C GLU A 59 6.08 2.12 -26.30
N SER A 60 5.32 1.06 -26.03
CA SER A 60 4.01 0.83 -26.65
C SER A 60 2.98 1.92 -26.29
N SER A 61 3.21 2.66 -25.21
CA SER A 61 2.34 3.78 -24.79
C SER A 61 2.56 5.07 -25.60
N MET A 62 3.62 5.14 -26.41
CA MET A 62 4.06 6.36 -27.11
C MET A 62 4.26 7.59 -26.20
N LEU A 63 4.39 7.38 -24.88
CA LEU A 63 4.68 8.40 -23.89
C LEU A 63 6.08 8.18 -23.32
N ILE A 64 6.80 9.28 -23.11
CA ILE A 64 8.03 9.24 -22.33
C ILE A 64 7.67 9.04 -20.85
N PRO A 65 8.42 8.23 -20.09
CA PRO A 65 8.29 8.19 -18.63
C PRO A 65 8.49 9.60 -18.07
N SER A 66 7.52 10.06 -17.27
CA SER A 66 7.70 11.29 -16.49
C SER A 66 8.61 11.00 -15.30
N GLU A 67 9.61 11.85 -15.08
CA GLU A 67 10.42 11.88 -13.85
C GLU A 67 9.67 12.48 -12.66
#